data_AF-A0AAU7NW25-F1
#
_entry.id   AF-A0AAU7NW25-F1
#
_cell.length_a   1.000
_cell.length_b   1.000
_cell.length_c   1.000
_cell.angle_alpha   90.00
_cell.angle_beta   90.00
_cell.angle_gamma   90.00
#
_symmetry.space_group_name_H-M   'P 1'
#
loop_
_entity.id
_entity.type
_entity.pdbx_description
1 polymer ?
#
loop_
_entity_poly.entity_id
_entity_poly.type
_entity_poly.pdbx_seq_one_letter_code
_entity_poly.pdbx_strand_id
1 'polypeptide(L)'
;MQRTTQPFEFHGKTGEFFKIWIVNIMLSIITLGIYSAWAKVRTRRYFYGNTFLMNTPFDYLADPVKILKGRLLAFALILLYSFSALISPILEGVLVLIFIPLFPWIIIKSLQFNLYNSTYRNIRFHFAGDYLKALWVFIGLPVAVAFSLGLAYPYFAKERKKFVIDHSAYGTSQFSTAVTAGQFYGIYMKTAGVTLAVVLLGAGFNYALQLVLPMSNASEAAFILPALMALLFFPFLMIVYGYIYTTLTNLVINHTSLQQCRFRSNLETMKMCWLYFSNTVAIIFSLGLLIPWAMIRTARYRISCMTLMTVPDPEAFIAAEAEKADAIGEELGDLLDIDFGL
;
A
#
# COMPACT_ATOMS: atom_id res chain seq x y z
N MET A 1 25.56 23.36 -3.56
CA MET A 1 24.65 23.67 -2.45
C MET A 1 24.49 22.43 -1.59
N GLN A 2 24.91 22.49 -0.32
CA GLN A 2 24.77 21.37 0.63
C GLN A 2 23.28 21.21 0.97
N ARG A 3 22.73 20.00 0.80
CA ARG A 3 21.34 19.70 1.16
C ARG A 3 21.27 19.27 2.61
N THR A 4 20.31 19.78 3.36
CA THR A 4 20.06 19.34 4.73
C THR A 4 19.26 18.05 4.71
N THR A 5 19.64 17.08 5.54
CA THR A 5 18.93 15.80 5.67
C THR A 5 18.09 15.79 6.92
N GLN A 6 16.78 15.61 6.77
CA GLN A 6 15.82 15.52 7.86
C GLN A 6 15.29 14.07 7.93
N PRO A 7 15.63 13.31 8.98
CA PRO A 7 15.13 11.94 9.13
C PRO A 7 13.66 11.92 9.50
N PHE A 8 12.97 10.85 9.09
CA PHE A 8 11.67 10.53 9.64
C PHE A 8 11.84 9.68 10.89
N GLU A 9 11.04 9.96 11.92
CA GLU A 9 11.08 9.24 13.19
C GLU A 9 9.74 8.59 13.49
N PHE A 10 9.76 7.47 14.21
CA PHE A 10 8.56 6.79 14.65
C PHE A 10 8.62 6.47 16.14
N HIS A 11 7.73 7.08 16.93
CA HIS A 11 7.73 6.98 18.39
C HIS A 11 6.68 6.02 18.95
N GLY A 12 5.91 5.36 18.08
CA GLY A 12 4.81 4.46 18.49
C GLY A 12 5.29 3.25 19.30
N LYS A 13 4.56 2.91 20.36
CA LYS A 13 4.85 1.82 21.29
C LYS A 13 3.87 0.66 21.16
N THR A 14 4.39 -0.56 21.28
CA THR A 14 3.59 -1.78 21.15
C THR A 14 2.46 -1.88 22.17
N GLY A 15 2.72 -1.59 23.45
CA GLY A 15 1.71 -1.73 24.50
C GLY A 15 0.54 -0.76 24.36
N GLU A 16 0.82 0.49 23.96
CA GLU A 16 -0.21 1.50 23.69
C GLU A 16 -1.07 1.09 22.49
N PHE A 17 -0.42 0.68 21.39
CA PHE A 17 -1.12 0.26 20.19
C PHE A 17 -1.90 -1.06 20.38
N PHE A 18 -1.39 -1.99 21.17
CA PHE A 18 -2.07 -3.24 21.50
C PHE A 18 -3.42 -2.99 22.18
N LYS A 19 -3.48 -2.06 23.15
CA LYS A 19 -4.74 -1.66 23.82
C LYS A 19 -5.76 -1.11 22.82
N ILE A 20 -5.31 -0.28 21.86
CA ILE A 20 -6.18 0.25 20.81
C ILE A 20 -6.69 -0.89 19.91
N TRP A 21 -5.79 -1.77 19.50
CA TRP A 21 -6.08 -2.86 18.57
C TRP A 21 -7.06 -3.89 19.15
N ILE A 22 -6.88 -4.32 20.40
CA ILE A 22 -7.75 -5.33 21.01
C ILE A 22 -9.17 -4.79 21.20
N VAL A 23 -9.31 -3.53 21.66
CA VAL A 23 -10.62 -2.86 21.77
C VAL A 23 -11.28 -2.73 20.40
N ASN A 24 -10.50 -2.36 19.37
CA ASN A 24 -11.00 -2.27 18.01
C ASN A 24 -11.51 -3.61 17.47
N ILE A 25 -10.83 -4.71 17.77
CA ILE A 25 -11.27 -6.05 17.37
C ILE A 25 -12.55 -6.44 18.10
N MET A 26 -12.58 -6.30 19.43
CA MET A 26 -13.75 -6.65 20.23
C MET A 26 -15.00 -5.90 19.75
N LEU A 27 -14.90 -4.59 19.57
CA LEU A 27 -16.01 -3.77 19.06
C LEU A 27 -16.36 -4.12 17.62
N SER A 28 -15.39 -4.44 16.77
CA SER A 28 -15.67 -4.87 15.39
C SER A 28 -16.42 -6.20 15.35
N ILE A 29 -16.12 -7.15 16.24
CA ILE A 29 -16.83 -8.43 16.32
C ILE A 29 -18.25 -8.21 16.86
N ILE A 30 -18.39 -7.49 17.97
CA ILE A 30 -19.70 -7.23 18.63
C ILE A 30 -20.66 -6.49 17.67
N THR A 31 -20.14 -5.59 16.84
CA THR A 31 -20.94 -4.82 15.88
C THR A 31 -21.02 -5.45 14.49
N LEU A 32 -20.67 -6.73 14.35
CA LEU A 32 -20.69 -7.46 13.07
C LEU A 32 -19.95 -6.72 11.93
N GLY A 33 -18.84 -6.08 12.26
CA GLY A 33 -17.98 -5.37 11.32
C GLY A 33 -18.29 -3.88 11.12
N ILE A 34 -19.41 -3.35 11.65
CA ILE A 34 -19.76 -1.93 11.51
C ILE A 34 -18.69 -1.04 12.15
N TYR A 35 -18.24 -1.37 13.36
CA TYR A 35 -17.21 -0.59 14.08
C TYR A 35 -15.84 -0.58 13.37
N SER A 36 -15.61 -1.46 12.39
CA SER A 36 -14.33 -1.51 11.66
C SER A 36 -13.98 -0.19 10.94
N ALA A 37 -14.96 0.69 10.72
CA ALA A 37 -14.73 2.03 10.17
C ALA A 37 -14.01 2.94 11.16
N TRP A 38 -14.48 2.98 12.42
CA TRP A 38 -13.82 3.67 13.54
C TRP A 38 -12.48 3.05 13.88
N ALA A 39 -12.39 1.72 13.88
CA ALA A 39 -11.13 1.01 14.08
C ALA A 39 -10.06 1.47 13.07
N LYS A 40 -10.41 1.55 11.78
CA LYS A 40 -9.50 2.01 10.72
C LYS A 40 -8.99 3.43 10.98
N VAL A 41 -9.87 4.36 11.36
CA VAL A 41 -9.49 5.75 11.66
C VAL A 41 -8.59 5.82 12.89
N ARG A 42 -8.95 5.15 13.98
CA ARG A 42 -8.16 5.15 15.23
C ARG A 42 -6.77 4.56 15.03
N THR A 43 -6.65 3.47 14.28
CA THR A 43 -5.35 2.91 13.90
C THR A 43 -4.52 3.90 13.08
N ARG A 44 -5.10 4.55 12.06
CA ARG A 44 -4.38 5.54 11.25
C ARG A 44 -3.94 6.76 12.03
N ARG A 45 -4.81 7.32 12.89
CA ARG A 45 -4.47 8.42 13.80
C ARG A 45 -3.28 8.06 14.70
N TYR A 46 -3.26 6.83 15.24
CA TYR A 46 -2.13 6.38 16.05
C TYR A 46 -0.82 6.35 15.26
N PHE A 47 -0.79 5.76 14.05
CA PHE A 47 0.44 5.69 13.27
C PHE A 47 0.90 7.05 12.75
N TYR A 48 -0.03 7.91 12.31
CA TYR A 48 0.28 9.26 11.82
C TYR A 48 0.82 10.14 12.96
N GLY A 49 0.11 10.19 14.09
CA GLY A 49 0.52 10.99 15.25
C GLY A 49 1.81 10.52 15.93
N ASN A 50 2.28 9.30 15.61
CA ASN A 50 3.57 8.78 16.05
C ASN A 50 4.65 8.81 14.97
N THR A 51 4.35 9.31 13.77
CA THR A 51 5.32 9.52 12.70
C THR A 51 5.70 10.99 12.70
N PHE A 52 6.98 11.30 12.86
CA PHE A 52 7.50 12.66 12.97
C PHE A 52 8.41 12.98 11.81
N LEU A 53 8.37 14.23 11.39
CA LEU A 53 9.33 14.85 10.50
C LEU A 53 9.62 16.25 11.06
N MET A 54 10.89 16.61 11.22
CA MET A 54 11.29 17.92 11.78
C MET A 54 10.58 18.24 13.11
N ASN A 55 10.53 17.25 14.02
CA ASN A 55 9.86 17.34 15.34
C ASN A 55 8.35 17.67 15.32
N THR A 56 7.68 17.58 14.18
CA THR A 56 6.21 17.71 14.07
C THR A 56 5.59 16.38 13.66
N PRO A 57 4.50 15.92 14.31
CA PRO A 57 3.80 14.71 13.88
C PRO A 57 2.97 14.93 12.61
N PHE A 58 2.60 13.84 11.95
CA PHE A 58 1.55 13.85 10.93
C PHE A 58 0.18 13.65 11.59
N ASP A 59 -0.88 14.15 10.95
CA ASP A 59 -2.24 13.98 11.43
C ASP A 59 -3.14 13.27 10.41
N TYR A 60 -4.15 12.57 10.93
CA TYR A 60 -5.16 11.89 10.12
C TYR A 60 -6.57 12.31 10.53
N LEU A 61 -7.18 13.16 9.70
CA LEU A 61 -8.41 13.90 10.00
C LEU A 61 -9.69 13.23 9.48
N ALA A 62 -9.61 11.97 9.04
CA ALA A 62 -10.77 11.29 8.47
C ALA A 62 -11.91 11.11 9.48
N ASP A 63 -13.13 11.32 8.99
CA ASP A 63 -14.37 10.98 9.66
C ASP A 63 -14.72 9.49 9.39
N PRO A 64 -14.86 8.65 10.44
CA PRO A 64 -15.23 7.24 10.28
C PRO A 64 -16.60 7.02 9.63
N VAL A 65 -17.56 7.95 9.79
CA VAL A 65 -18.90 7.81 9.21
C VAL A 65 -18.86 7.87 7.69
N LYS A 66 -18.01 8.72 7.11
CA LYS A 66 -17.78 8.77 5.65
C LYS A 66 -17.23 7.44 5.12
N ILE A 67 -16.34 6.79 5.87
CA ILE A 67 -15.80 5.47 5.52
C ILE A 67 -16.89 4.39 5.59
N LEU A 68 -17.76 4.44 6.61
CA LEU A 68 -18.89 3.52 6.75
C LEU A 68 -19.87 3.65 5.58
N LYS A 69 -20.27 4.87 5.20
CA LYS A 69 -21.14 5.12 4.05
C LYS A 69 -20.57 4.52 2.76
N GLY A 70 -19.28 4.72 2.50
CA GLY A 70 -18.61 4.13 1.33
C GLY A 70 -18.61 2.59 1.35
N ARG A 71 -18.45 1.97 2.53
CA ARG A 71 -18.52 0.50 2.67
C ARG A 71 -19.93 -0.05 2.51
N LEU A 72 -20.93 0.63 3.05
CA LEU A 72 -22.34 0.24 2.87
C LEU A 72 -22.74 0.30 1.39
N LEU A 73 -22.31 1.34 0.67
CA LEU A 73 -22.49 1.41 -0.78
C LEU A 73 -21.78 0.26 -1.50
N ALA A 74 -20.51 -0.01 -1.18
CA ALA A 74 -19.78 -1.13 -1.78
C ALA A 74 -20.46 -2.48 -1.51
N PHE A 75 -20.93 -2.70 -0.28
CA PHE A 75 -21.65 -3.91 0.11
C PHE A 75 -22.98 -4.03 -0.67
N ALA A 76 -23.74 -2.95 -0.81
CA ALA A 76 -24.96 -2.94 -1.61
C ALA A 76 -24.69 -3.25 -3.09
N LEU A 77 -23.61 -2.72 -3.67
CA LEU A 77 -23.22 -3.03 -5.05
C LEU A 77 -22.79 -4.49 -5.22
N ILE A 78 -22.06 -5.05 -4.26
CA ILE A 78 -21.69 -6.48 -4.26
C ILE A 78 -22.94 -7.35 -4.16
N LEU A 79 -23.88 -7.03 -3.26
CA LEU A 79 -25.14 -7.77 -3.17
C LEU A 79 -25.92 -7.68 -4.48
N LEU A 80 -26.05 -6.49 -5.06
CA LEU A 80 -26.71 -6.30 -6.35
C LEU A 80 -26.09 -7.18 -7.43
N TYR A 81 -24.77 -7.22 -7.51
CA TYR A 81 -24.04 -8.10 -8.42
C TYR A 81 -24.33 -9.59 -8.12
N SER A 82 -24.17 -10.03 -6.87
CA SER A 82 -24.38 -11.42 -6.47
C SER A 82 -25.82 -11.91 -6.72
N PHE A 83 -26.82 -11.07 -6.49
CA PHE A 83 -28.23 -11.41 -6.76
C PHE A 83 -28.56 -11.35 -8.25
N SER A 84 -27.88 -10.52 -9.04
CA SER A 84 -28.11 -10.44 -10.50
C SER A 84 -27.87 -11.78 -11.20
N ALA A 85 -26.88 -12.55 -10.73
CA ALA A 85 -26.55 -13.88 -11.24
C ALA A 85 -27.70 -14.89 -11.06
N LEU A 86 -28.54 -14.70 -10.03
CA LEU A 86 -29.72 -15.56 -9.78
C LEU A 86 -30.91 -15.18 -10.68
N ILE A 87 -30.98 -13.94 -11.17
CA ILE A 87 -32.08 -13.45 -11.99
C ILE A 87 -31.85 -13.80 -13.46
N SER A 88 -30.71 -13.38 -14.03
CA SER A 88 -30.32 -13.75 -15.39
C SER A 88 -28.82 -13.55 -15.64
N PRO A 89 -28.17 -14.44 -16.41
CA PRO A 89 -26.78 -14.25 -16.83
C PRO A 89 -26.54 -12.96 -17.64
N ILE A 90 -27.56 -12.48 -18.37
CA ILE A 90 -27.48 -11.25 -19.17
C ILE A 90 -27.37 -10.03 -18.24
N LEU A 91 -28.21 -9.96 -17.19
CA LEU A 91 -28.16 -8.86 -16.22
C LEU A 91 -26.80 -8.83 -15.50
N GLU A 92 -26.26 -9.99 -15.14
CA GLU A 92 -24.92 -10.08 -14.56
C GLU A 92 -23.87 -9.50 -15.50
N GLY A 93 -23.88 -9.91 -16.78
CA GLY A 93 -22.97 -9.37 -17.80
C GLY A 93 -23.08 -7.86 -17.96
N VAL A 94 -24.30 -7.31 -17.96
CA VAL A 94 -24.53 -5.86 -18.01
C VAL A 94 -23.95 -5.15 -16.79
N LEU A 95 -24.14 -5.69 -15.59
CA LEU A 95 -23.55 -5.10 -14.37
C LEU A 95 -22.03 -5.14 -14.39
N VAL A 96 -21.40 -6.21 -14.89
CA VAL A 96 -19.94 -6.25 -15.07
C VAL A 96 -19.46 -5.12 -15.98
N LEU A 97 -20.14 -4.90 -17.10
CA LEU A 97 -19.81 -3.81 -18.03
C LEU A 97 -19.94 -2.43 -17.38
N ILE A 98 -20.84 -2.25 -16.41
CA ILE A 98 -20.97 -1.02 -15.62
C ILE A 98 -19.88 -0.92 -14.54
N PHE A 99 -19.51 -2.03 -13.91
CA PHE A 99 -18.49 -2.03 -12.86
C PHE A 99 -17.07 -1.77 -13.36
N ILE A 100 -16.75 -2.18 -14.59
CA ILE A 100 -15.45 -1.92 -15.21
C ILE A 100 -15.08 -0.42 -15.19
N PRO A 101 -15.89 0.52 -15.74
CA PRO A 101 -15.60 1.95 -15.66
C PRO A 101 -15.79 2.54 -14.26
N LEU A 102 -16.62 1.94 -13.40
CA LEU A 102 -16.81 2.39 -12.02
C LEU A 102 -15.55 2.14 -11.17
N PHE A 103 -14.80 1.06 -11.43
CA PHE A 103 -13.65 0.66 -10.62
C PHE A 103 -12.52 1.71 -10.58
N PRO A 104 -12.03 2.28 -11.71
CA PRO A 104 -11.07 3.38 -11.68
C PRO A 104 -11.59 4.62 -10.93
N TRP A 105 -12.88 4.94 -11.04
CA TRP A 105 -13.48 6.07 -10.33
C TRP A 105 -13.43 5.85 -8.80
N ILE A 106 -13.76 4.64 -8.33
CA ILE A 106 -13.66 4.27 -6.91
C ILE A 106 -12.21 4.41 -6.42
N ILE A 107 -11.22 3.99 -7.21
CA ILE A 107 -9.80 4.13 -6.85
C ILE A 107 -9.42 5.61 -6.71
N ILE A 108 -9.77 6.46 -7.68
CA ILE A 108 -9.50 7.90 -7.61
C ILE A 108 -10.13 8.50 -6.36
N LYS A 109 -11.43 8.24 -6.10
CA LYS A 109 -12.12 8.76 -4.92
C LYS A 109 -11.52 8.25 -3.60
N SER A 110 -11.07 7.00 -3.56
CA SER A 110 -10.36 6.45 -2.40
C SER A 110 -9.02 7.15 -2.18
N LEU A 111 -8.24 7.42 -3.23
CA LEU A 111 -6.96 8.13 -3.12
C LEU A 111 -7.17 9.60 -2.70
N GLN A 112 -8.15 10.29 -3.30
CA GLN A 112 -8.59 11.64 -2.92
C GLN A 112 -8.95 11.71 -1.45
N PHE A 113 -9.84 10.82 -0.99
CA PHE A 113 -10.24 10.77 0.40
C PHE A 113 -9.05 10.49 1.32
N ASN A 114 -8.18 9.54 0.98
CA ASN A 114 -7.06 9.19 1.86
C ASN A 114 -6.03 10.31 1.98
N LEU A 115 -5.67 10.96 0.87
CA LEU A 115 -4.67 12.04 0.87
C LEU A 115 -5.22 13.32 1.49
N TYR A 116 -6.46 13.70 1.18
CA TYR A 116 -7.09 14.88 1.77
C TYR A 116 -7.20 14.81 3.30
N ASN A 117 -7.38 13.60 3.84
CA ASN A 117 -7.43 13.39 5.29
C ASN A 117 -6.06 13.15 5.92
N SER A 118 -4.98 13.14 5.14
CA SER A 118 -3.61 13.14 5.64
C SER A 118 -3.12 14.58 5.67
N THR A 119 -2.55 15.01 6.80
CA THR A 119 -2.04 16.37 6.94
C THR A 119 -0.68 16.39 7.63
N TYR A 120 0.10 17.42 7.35
CA TYR A 120 1.38 17.68 8.00
C TYR A 120 1.56 19.19 8.14
N ARG A 121 1.81 19.67 9.37
CA ARG A 121 1.85 21.11 9.70
C ARG A 121 0.61 21.87 9.18
N ASN A 122 -0.58 21.29 9.42
CA ASN A 122 -1.90 21.79 8.98
C ASN A 122 -2.14 21.89 7.46
N ILE A 123 -1.15 21.54 6.62
CA ILE A 123 -1.32 21.49 5.16
C ILE A 123 -1.80 20.08 4.76
N ARG A 124 -2.84 20.03 3.92
CA ARG A 124 -3.44 18.78 3.44
C ARG A 124 -2.72 18.26 2.20
N PHE A 125 -2.68 16.94 2.04
CA PHE A 125 -2.29 16.33 0.77
C PHE A 125 -3.48 16.29 -0.19
N HIS A 126 -3.24 16.46 -1.49
CA HIS A 126 -4.26 16.44 -2.52
C HIS A 126 -3.98 15.32 -3.54
N PHE A 127 -5.03 14.87 -4.20
CA PHE A 127 -4.93 13.90 -5.30
C PHE A 127 -5.78 14.34 -6.48
N ALA A 128 -5.15 14.63 -7.61
CA ALA A 128 -5.82 15.07 -8.83
C ALA A 128 -5.58 14.06 -9.95
N GLY A 129 -6.26 12.90 -9.89
CA GLY A 129 -6.08 11.82 -10.86
C GLY A 129 -6.98 11.95 -12.09
N ASP A 130 -6.39 11.83 -13.28
CA ASP A 130 -7.15 11.80 -14.54
C ASP A 130 -7.90 10.47 -14.72
N TYR A 131 -9.21 10.54 -15.01
CA TYR A 131 -10.04 9.35 -15.16
C TYR A 131 -9.60 8.46 -16.34
N LEU A 132 -9.31 9.05 -17.51
CA LEU A 132 -8.89 8.28 -18.69
C LEU A 132 -7.56 7.56 -18.45
N LYS A 133 -6.61 8.22 -17.80
CA LYS A 133 -5.34 7.58 -17.40
C LYS A 133 -5.58 6.48 -16.38
N ALA A 134 -6.46 6.70 -15.39
CA ALA A 134 -6.81 5.66 -14.42
C ALA A 134 -7.44 4.43 -15.09
N LEU A 135 -8.34 4.63 -16.06
CA LEU A 135 -8.95 3.55 -16.83
C LEU A 135 -7.88 2.73 -17.55
N TRP A 136 -6.95 3.39 -18.24
CA TRP A 136 -5.83 2.71 -18.89
C TRP A 136 -4.95 1.95 -17.87
N VAL A 137 -4.57 2.59 -16.77
CA VAL A 137 -3.65 2.01 -15.78
C VAL A 137 -4.28 0.84 -15.01
N PHE A 138 -5.54 0.94 -14.61
CA PHE A 138 -6.19 -0.05 -13.73
C PHE A 138 -7.03 -1.10 -14.47
N ILE A 139 -7.37 -0.89 -15.75
CA ILE A 139 -8.11 -1.85 -16.57
C ILE A 139 -7.27 -2.26 -17.79
N GLY A 140 -6.86 -1.30 -18.61
CA GLY A 140 -6.14 -1.56 -19.87
C GLY A 140 -4.82 -2.32 -19.67
N LEU A 141 -3.98 -1.89 -18.72
CA LEU A 141 -2.71 -2.54 -18.44
C LEU A 141 -2.85 -3.93 -17.85
N PRO A 142 -3.71 -4.21 -16.85
CA PRO A 142 -3.99 -5.58 -16.41
C PRO A 142 -4.45 -6.51 -17.54
N VAL A 143 -5.28 -6.02 -18.47
CA VAL A 143 -5.66 -6.77 -19.66
C VAL A 143 -4.43 -7.06 -20.53
N ALA A 144 -3.56 -6.08 -20.77
CA ALA A 144 -2.29 -6.30 -21.47
C ALA A 144 -1.36 -7.27 -20.74
N VAL A 145 -1.37 -7.30 -19.40
CA VAL A 145 -0.63 -8.28 -18.59
C VAL A 145 -1.16 -9.69 -18.84
N ALA A 146 -2.48 -9.88 -18.89
CA ALA A 146 -3.08 -11.19 -19.18
C ALA A 146 -2.69 -11.68 -20.58
N PHE A 147 -2.82 -10.82 -21.61
CA PHE A 147 -2.45 -11.17 -22.99
C PHE A 147 -0.95 -11.41 -23.20
N SER A 148 -0.09 -10.77 -22.40
CA SER A 148 1.37 -10.95 -22.46
C SER A 148 1.89 -12.05 -21.52
N LEU A 149 1.00 -12.88 -20.95
CA LEU A 149 1.34 -13.94 -19.99
C LEU A 149 2.20 -13.44 -18.81
N GLY A 150 1.96 -12.21 -18.36
CA GLY A 150 2.70 -11.60 -17.26
C GLY A 150 3.90 -10.74 -17.67
N LEU A 151 4.35 -10.75 -18.93
CA LEU A 151 5.52 -9.98 -19.37
C LEU A 151 5.33 -8.46 -19.28
N ALA A 152 4.10 -7.96 -19.38
CA ALA A 152 3.80 -6.54 -19.17
C ALA A 152 3.66 -6.15 -17.68
N TYR A 153 3.76 -7.09 -16.74
CA TYR A 153 3.55 -6.81 -15.31
C TYR A 153 4.52 -5.77 -14.74
N PRO A 154 5.83 -5.77 -15.06
CA PRO A 154 6.76 -4.75 -14.59
C PRO A 154 6.35 -3.34 -15.04
N TYR A 155 5.86 -3.21 -16.28
CA TYR A 155 5.36 -1.93 -16.81
C TYR A 155 4.08 -1.49 -16.09
N PHE A 156 3.12 -2.40 -15.89
CA PHE A 156 1.93 -2.14 -15.08
C PHE A 156 2.28 -1.70 -13.65
N ALA A 157 3.23 -2.39 -13.00
CA ALA A 157 3.67 -2.06 -11.65
C ALA A 157 4.28 -0.64 -11.57
N LYS A 158 5.04 -0.23 -12.60
CA LYS A 158 5.60 1.12 -12.74
C LYS A 158 4.50 2.16 -12.92
N GLU A 159 3.63 1.99 -13.92
CA GLU A 159 2.56 2.95 -14.23
C GLU A 159 1.60 3.14 -13.05
N ARG A 160 1.27 2.07 -12.33
CA ARG A 160 0.46 2.17 -11.10
C ARG A 160 1.13 3.04 -10.03
N LYS A 161 2.44 2.90 -9.82
CA LYS A 161 3.20 3.72 -8.84
C LYS A 161 3.31 5.17 -9.31
N LYS A 162 3.64 5.37 -10.59
CA LYS A 162 3.74 6.68 -11.21
C LYS A 162 2.42 7.43 -11.17
N PHE A 163 1.31 6.77 -11.50
CA PHE A 163 -0.04 7.34 -11.42
C PHE A 163 -0.37 7.86 -10.02
N VAL A 164 -0.07 7.09 -8.97
CA VAL A 164 -0.34 7.54 -7.59
C VAL A 164 0.55 8.71 -7.20
N ILE A 165 1.84 8.69 -7.53
CA ILE A 165 2.80 9.71 -7.10
C ILE A 165 2.62 11.01 -7.89
N ASP A 166 2.59 10.96 -9.22
CA ASP A 166 2.56 12.16 -10.07
C ASP A 166 1.25 12.96 -9.95
N HIS A 167 0.17 12.33 -9.51
CA HIS A 167 -1.11 13.00 -9.25
C HIS A 167 -1.31 13.32 -7.77
N SER A 168 -0.33 13.06 -6.91
CA SER A 168 -0.36 13.49 -5.50
C SER A 168 0.29 14.87 -5.36
N ALA A 169 -0.20 15.66 -4.42
CA ALA A 169 0.38 16.97 -4.06
C ALA A 169 0.38 17.17 -2.55
N TYR A 170 1.27 18.02 -2.06
CA TYR A 170 1.27 18.57 -0.70
C TYR A 170 1.00 20.07 -0.81
N GLY A 171 -0.18 20.52 -0.34
CA GLY A 171 -0.68 21.85 -0.70
C GLY A 171 -0.81 21.98 -2.22
N THR A 172 -0.15 22.97 -2.79
CA THR A 172 -0.01 23.28 -4.22
C THR A 172 1.19 22.59 -4.88
N SER A 173 2.13 22.07 -4.08
CA SER A 173 3.35 21.41 -4.58
C SER A 173 3.09 19.97 -5.03
N GLN A 174 3.30 19.67 -6.32
CA GLN A 174 3.09 18.34 -6.89
C GLN A 174 4.29 17.41 -6.69
N PHE A 175 4.00 16.16 -6.37
CA PHE A 175 5.00 15.09 -6.38
C PHE A 175 5.29 14.65 -7.82
N SER A 176 6.52 14.22 -8.07
CA SER A 176 6.93 13.68 -9.36
C SER A 176 7.88 12.52 -9.16
N THR A 177 7.75 11.47 -9.98
CA THR A 177 8.68 10.34 -9.98
C THR A 177 9.35 10.10 -11.34
N ALA A 178 10.68 10.07 -11.31
CA ALA A 178 11.54 9.87 -12.48
C ALA A 178 12.00 8.39 -12.60
N VAL A 179 11.07 7.45 -12.51
CA VAL A 179 11.36 6.01 -12.66
C VAL A 179 11.22 5.54 -14.11
N THR A 180 12.09 4.63 -14.54
CA THR A 180 12.08 4.06 -15.89
C THR A 180 11.55 2.62 -15.91
N ALA A 181 11.02 2.18 -17.05
CA ALA A 181 10.54 0.80 -17.21
C ALA A 181 11.67 -0.22 -17.06
N GLY A 182 12.85 0.06 -17.63
CA GLY A 182 14.00 -0.85 -17.57
C GLY A 182 14.42 -1.21 -16.14
N GLN A 183 14.33 -0.27 -15.19
CA GLN A 183 14.62 -0.53 -13.78
C GLN A 183 13.63 -1.55 -13.17
N PHE A 184 12.33 -1.42 -13.49
CA PHE A 184 11.32 -2.38 -13.04
C PHE A 184 11.52 -3.75 -13.67
N TYR A 185 11.73 -3.81 -14.99
CA TYR A 185 12.02 -5.06 -15.70
C TYR A 185 13.25 -5.76 -15.11
N GLY A 186 14.33 -5.02 -14.83
CA GLY A 186 15.53 -5.59 -14.22
C GLY A 186 15.28 -6.24 -12.86
N ILE A 187 14.43 -5.65 -12.02
CA ILE A 187 14.06 -6.22 -10.70
C ILE A 187 13.24 -7.50 -10.90
N TYR A 188 12.18 -7.43 -11.71
CA TYR A 188 11.26 -8.54 -11.90
C TYR A 188 11.90 -9.72 -12.64
N MET A 189 12.74 -9.48 -13.65
CA MET A 189 13.45 -10.53 -14.38
C MET A 189 14.47 -11.24 -13.49
N LYS A 190 15.22 -10.50 -12.65
CA LYS A 190 16.12 -11.12 -11.66
C LYS A 190 15.35 -12.00 -10.69
N THR A 191 14.22 -11.53 -10.17
CA THR A 191 13.40 -12.33 -9.25
C THR A 191 12.77 -13.53 -9.93
N ALA A 192 12.27 -13.38 -11.16
CA ALA A 192 11.69 -14.47 -11.92
C ALA A 192 12.73 -15.55 -12.23
N GLY A 193 13.94 -15.15 -12.62
CA GLY A 193 15.04 -16.09 -12.86
C GLY A 193 15.45 -16.88 -11.60
N VAL A 194 15.57 -16.20 -10.45
CA VAL A 194 15.87 -16.86 -9.17
C VAL A 194 14.73 -17.77 -8.73
N THR A 195 13.47 -17.33 -8.84
CA THR A 195 12.30 -18.15 -8.52
C THR A 195 12.21 -19.37 -9.42
N LEU A 196 12.43 -19.23 -10.73
CA LEU A 196 12.46 -20.36 -11.66
C LEU A 196 13.58 -21.34 -11.30
N ALA A 197 14.79 -20.87 -11.04
CA ALA A 197 15.91 -21.72 -10.65
C ALA A 197 15.62 -22.52 -9.37
N VAL A 198 15.07 -21.88 -8.34
CA VAL A 198 14.70 -22.55 -7.08
C VAL A 198 13.58 -23.56 -7.29
N VAL A 199 12.56 -23.24 -8.09
CA VAL A 199 11.47 -24.17 -8.41
C VAL A 199 11.98 -25.39 -9.18
N LEU A 200 12.85 -25.19 -10.17
CA LEU A 200 13.44 -26.28 -10.95
C LEU A 200 14.35 -27.17 -10.09
N LEU A 201 15.16 -26.57 -9.20
CA LEU A 201 15.98 -27.32 -8.24
C LEU A 201 15.10 -28.12 -7.27
N GLY A 202 14.03 -27.53 -6.76
CA GLY A 202 13.07 -28.22 -5.88
C GLY A 202 12.37 -29.38 -6.58
N ALA A 203 11.93 -29.18 -7.82
CA ALA A 203 11.31 -30.22 -8.64
C ALA A 203 12.29 -31.35 -8.99
N GLY A 204 13.52 -31.02 -9.38
CA GLY A 204 14.57 -31.98 -9.67
C GLY A 204 14.97 -32.80 -8.43
N PHE A 205 15.11 -32.13 -7.28
CA PHE A 205 15.36 -32.80 -6.00
C PHE A 205 14.21 -33.73 -5.61
N ASN A 206 12.96 -33.29 -5.78
CA ASN A 206 11.78 -34.10 -5.53
C ASN A 206 11.76 -35.36 -6.41
N TYR A 207 12.02 -35.21 -7.71
CA TYR A 207 12.09 -36.33 -8.65
C TYR A 207 13.22 -37.31 -8.31
N ALA A 208 14.42 -36.80 -8.01
CA ALA A 208 15.56 -37.62 -7.63
C ALA A 208 15.30 -38.41 -6.33
N LEU A 209 14.64 -37.79 -5.35
CA LEU A 209 14.30 -38.45 -4.08
C LEU A 209 13.33 -39.63 -4.28
N GLN A 210 12.36 -39.50 -5.19
CA GLN A 210 11.42 -40.57 -5.53
C GLN A 210 12.10 -41.79 -6.17
N LEU A 211 13.24 -41.62 -6.84
CA LEU A 211 14.00 -42.72 -7.44
C LEU A 211 14.83 -43.51 -6.42
N VAL A 212 15.21 -42.88 -5.29
CA VAL A 212 16.13 -43.47 -4.30
C VAL A 212 15.38 -44.12 -3.13
N LEU A 213 14.23 -43.58 -2.72
CA LEU A 213 13.47 -44.12 -1.60
C LEU A 213 12.55 -45.27 -2.06
N PRO A 214 12.72 -46.51 -1.56
CA PRO A 214 11.81 -47.60 -1.86
C PRO A 214 10.43 -47.28 -1.28
N MET A 215 9.45 -47.06 -2.16
CA MET A 215 8.09 -46.64 -1.83
C MET A 215 7.28 -47.80 -1.24
N SER A 216 7.60 -48.24 -0.01
CA SER A 216 6.81 -49.23 0.72
C SER A 216 5.42 -48.69 1.11
N ASN A 217 5.29 -47.38 1.32
CA ASN A 217 4.03 -46.66 1.57
C ASN A 217 3.85 -45.49 0.59
N ALA A 218 3.68 -45.79 -0.71
CA ALA A 218 3.56 -44.78 -1.77
C ALA A 218 2.45 -43.74 -1.52
N SER A 219 1.39 -44.11 -0.79
CA SER A 219 0.26 -43.23 -0.45
C SER A 219 0.63 -42.15 0.56
N GLU A 220 1.43 -42.45 1.59
CA GLU A 220 1.81 -41.49 2.63
C GLU A 220 2.87 -40.50 2.13
N ALA A 221 3.86 -41.00 1.37
CA ALA A 221 4.92 -40.18 0.78
C ALA A 221 4.37 -39.17 -0.25
N ALA A 222 3.29 -39.52 -0.96
CA ALA A 222 2.62 -38.63 -1.91
C ALA A 222 2.03 -37.37 -1.26
N PHE A 223 1.72 -37.39 0.04
CA PHE A 223 1.18 -36.21 0.76
C PHE A 223 2.26 -35.51 1.60
N ILE A 224 3.12 -36.27 2.28
CA ILE A 224 4.12 -35.71 3.21
C ILE A 224 5.17 -34.88 2.45
N LEU A 225 5.65 -35.37 1.30
CA LEU A 225 6.74 -34.73 0.57
C LEU A 225 6.30 -33.39 -0.06
N PRO A 226 5.15 -33.27 -0.76
CA PRO A 226 4.64 -31.98 -1.21
C PRO A 226 4.32 -31.03 -0.05
N ALA A 227 3.80 -31.52 1.07
CA ALA A 227 3.54 -30.69 2.25
C ALA A 227 4.84 -30.10 2.84
N LEU A 228 5.90 -30.90 2.95
CA LEU A 228 7.21 -30.43 3.39
C LEU A 228 7.80 -29.42 2.39
N MET A 229 7.67 -29.67 1.08
CA MET A 229 8.12 -28.73 0.04
C MET A 229 7.33 -27.42 0.10
N ALA A 230 6.02 -27.46 0.30
CA ALA A 230 5.18 -26.25 0.46
C ALA A 230 5.57 -25.46 1.71
N LEU A 231 5.86 -26.15 2.83
CA LEU A 231 6.36 -25.54 4.07
C LEU A 231 7.68 -24.80 3.85
N LEU A 232 8.61 -25.39 3.07
CA LEU A 232 9.89 -24.77 2.72
C LEU A 232 9.77 -23.69 1.64
N PHE A 233 8.77 -23.77 0.77
CA PHE A 233 8.53 -22.79 -0.29
C PHE A 233 7.94 -21.48 0.26
N PHE A 234 7.15 -21.55 1.32
CA PHE A 234 6.59 -20.36 1.97
C PHE A 234 7.64 -19.31 2.42
N PRO A 235 8.70 -19.64 3.20
CA PRO A 235 9.73 -18.67 3.55
C PRO A 235 10.50 -18.16 2.33
N PHE A 236 10.65 -18.98 1.28
CA PHE A 236 11.24 -18.53 0.02
C PHE A 236 10.39 -17.43 -0.64
N LEU A 237 9.07 -17.62 -0.73
CA LEU A 237 8.14 -16.58 -1.23
C LEU A 237 8.21 -15.30 -0.40
N MET A 238 8.39 -15.41 0.92
CA MET A 238 8.56 -14.25 1.79
C MET A 238 9.86 -13.50 1.50
N ILE A 239 10.96 -14.20 1.20
CA ILE A 239 12.23 -13.58 0.80
C ILE A 239 12.07 -12.87 -0.55
N VAL A 240 11.40 -13.50 -1.53
CA VAL A 240 11.11 -12.90 -2.83
C VAL A 240 10.27 -11.64 -2.65
N TYR A 241 9.20 -11.71 -1.86
CA TYR A 241 8.36 -10.55 -1.53
C TYR A 241 9.16 -9.44 -0.83
N GLY A 242 9.99 -9.80 0.15
CA GLY A 242 10.86 -8.88 0.89
C GLY A 242 11.85 -8.15 -0.04
N TYR A 243 12.48 -8.87 -0.95
CA TYR A 243 13.36 -8.31 -1.98
C TYR A 243 12.61 -7.34 -2.90
N ILE A 244 11.53 -7.80 -3.54
CA ILE A 244 10.75 -6.97 -4.47
C ILE A 244 10.25 -5.71 -3.77
N TYR A 245 9.68 -5.84 -2.57
CA TYR A 245 9.19 -4.72 -1.79
C TYR A 245 10.31 -3.71 -1.47
N THR A 246 11.44 -4.18 -0.97
CA THR A 246 12.57 -3.33 -0.56
C THR A 246 13.15 -2.60 -1.75
N THR A 247 13.51 -3.32 -2.81
CA THR A 247 14.17 -2.74 -3.99
C THR A 247 13.24 -1.79 -4.73
N LEU A 248 11.95 -2.13 -4.90
CA LEU A 248 10.98 -1.21 -5.51
C LEU A 248 10.73 0.03 -4.65
N THR A 249 10.64 -0.13 -3.34
CA THR A 249 10.41 1.02 -2.44
C THR A 249 11.60 1.97 -2.47
N ASN A 250 12.83 1.46 -2.35
CA ASN A 250 14.03 2.27 -2.49
C ASN A 250 14.10 2.94 -3.87
N LEU A 251 13.83 2.20 -4.94
CA LEU A 251 13.84 2.73 -6.30
C LEU A 251 12.86 3.90 -6.45
N VAL A 252 11.59 3.69 -6.07
CA VAL A 252 10.53 4.68 -6.24
C VAL A 252 10.77 5.90 -5.36
N ILE A 253 11.07 5.71 -4.06
CA ILE A 253 11.26 6.83 -3.14
C ILE A 253 12.50 7.64 -3.53
N ASN A 254 13.62 7.00 -3.88
CA ASN A 254 14.85 7.70 -4.27
C ASN A 254 14.72 8.53 -5.56
N HIS A 255 13.75 8.19 -6.41
CA HIS A 255 13.43 8.92 -7.64
C HIS A 255 12.18 9.80 -7.48
N THR A 256 11.67 9.98 -6.26
CA THR A 256 10.52 10.85 -5.99
C THR A 256 11.01 12.21 -5.49
N SER A 257 10.47 13.27 -6.09
CA SER A 257 10.74 14.66 -5.73
C SER A 257 9.46 15.44 -5.52
N LEU A 258 9.54 16.43 -4.64
CA LEU A 258 8.52 17.45 -4.40
C LEU A 258 9.20 18.79 -4.59
N GLN A 259 9.04 19.40 -5.77
CA GLN A 259 9.81 20.58 -6.19
C GLN A 259 11.33 20.43 -5.92
N GLN A 260 11.87 21.21 -4.97
CA GLN A 260 13.30 21.20 -4.61
C GLN A 260 13.67 20.13 -3.57
N CYS A 261 12.67 19.50 -2.94
CA CYS A 261 12.85 18.44 -1.96
C CYS A 261 12.94 17.07 -2.65
N ARG A 262 13.82 16.21 -2.14
CA ARG A 262 13.93 14.80 -2.58
C ARG A 262 13.78 13.86 -1.41
N PHE A 263 13.24 12.68 -1.67
CA PHE A 263 13.14 11.63 -0.67
C PHE A 263 14.26 10.62 -0.88
N ARG A 264 14.76 10.05 0.22
CA ARG A 264 15.69 8.93 0.18
C ARG A 264 15.22 7.84 1.12
N SER A 265 15.23 6.61 0.62
CA SER A 265 14.99 5.39 1.37
C SER A 265 16.20 4.46 1.28
N ASN A 266 16.65 3.98 2.43
CA ASN A 266 17.77 3.04 2.57
C ASN A 266 17.33 1.75 3.27
N LEU A 267 16.24 1.14 2.79
CA LEU A 267 15.79 -0.16 3.31
C LEU A 267 16.79 -1.24 2.92
N GLU A 268 17.14 -2.11 3.87
CA GLU A 268 18.02 -3.25 3.63
C GLU A 268 17.18 -4.51 3.38
N THR A 269 17.47 -5.21 2.29
CA THR A 269 16.73 -6.41 1.88
C THR A 269 16.77 -7.49 2.97
N MET A 270 17.95 -7.79 3.51
CA MET A 270 18.10 -8.88 4.49
C MET A 270 17.36 -8.57 5.80
N LYS A 271 17.44 -7.32 6.27
CA LYS A 271 16.66 -6.90 7.45
C LYS A 271 15.16 -6.97 7.17
N MET A 272 14.69 -6.56 6.00
CA MET A 272 13.26 -6.65 5.63
C MET A 272 12.76 -8.09 5.54
N CYS A 273 13.52 -8.99 4.90
CA CYS A 273 13.17 -10.40 4.81
C CYS A 273 13.11 -11.04 6.20
N TRP A 274 14.12 -10.81 7.05
CA TRP A 274 14.13 -11.30 8.43
C TRP A 274 12.99 -10.71 9.27
N LEU A 275 12.69 -9.43 9.08
CA LEU A 275 11.59 -8.75 9.76
C LEU A 275 10.24 -9.37 9.40
N TYR A 276 9.96 -9.59 8.12
CA TYR A 276 8.73 -10.28 7.72
C TYR A 276 8.68 -11.71 8.22
N PHE A 277 9.74 -12.49 8.05
CA PHE A 277 9.80 -13.88 8.48
C PHE A 277 9.53 -14.00 9.99
N SER A 278 10.30 -13.29 10.81
CA SER A 278 10.13 -13.32 12.27
C SER A 278 8.77 -12.77 12.74
N ASN A 279 8.21 -11.78 12.04
CA ASN A 279 6.86 -11.29 12.33
C ASN A 279 5.79 -12.35 12.03
N THR A 280 5.88 -13.04 10.89
CA THR A 280 4.92 -14.08 10.54
C THR A 280 4.99 -15.24 11.52
N VAL A 281 6.19 -15.70 11.87
CA VAL A 281 6.40 -16.73 12.89
C VAL A 281 5.76 -16.31 14.22
N ALA A 282 6.04 -15.10 14.71
CA ALA A 282 5.46 -14.60 15.95
C ALA A 282 3.93 -14.51 15.90
N ILE A 283 3.35 -14.08 14.77
CA ILE A 283 1.90 -14.00 14.57
C ILE A 283 1.28 -15.40 14.61
N ILE A 284 1.87 -16.37 13.93
CA ILE A 284 1.36 -17.76 13.89
C ILE A 284 1.38 -18.36 15.31
N PHE A 285 2.52 -18.31 16.00
CA PHE A 285 2.65 -18.90 17.34
C PHE A 285 1.84 -18.19 18.42
N SER A 286 1.47 -16.92 18.20
CA SER A 286 0.61 -16.16 19.13
C SER A 286 -0.87 -16.16 18.74
N LEU A 287 -1.27 -16.95 17.73
CA LEU A 287 -2.64 -16.97 17.19
C LEU A 287 -3.15 -15.56 16.82
N GLY A 288 -2.27 -14.71 16.29
CA GLY A 288 -2.59 -13.34 15.91
C GLY A 288 -2.39 -12.28 17.00
N LEU A 289 -2.12 -12.65 18.25
CA LEU A 289 -2.00 -11.68 19.36
C LEU A 289 -0.82 -10.71 19.17
N LEU A 290 0.25 -11.15 18.49
CA LEU A 290 1.43 -10.31 18.20
C LEU A 290 1.33 -9.48 16.91
N ILE A 291 0.14 -9.40 16.28
CA ILE A 291 -0.09 -8.50 15.13
C ILE A 291 0.28 -7.03 15.46
N PRO A 292 -0.11 -6.44 16.62
CA PRO A 292 0.28 -5.08 16.99
C PRO A 292 1.79 -4.88 17.11
N TRP A 293 2.48 -5.86 17.70
CA TRP A 293 3.94 -5.86 17.81
C TRP A 293 4.61 -5.85 16.44
N ALA A 294 4.16 -6.72 15.53
CA ALA A 294 4.67 -6.79 14.16
C ALA A 294 4.44 -5.49 13.39
N MET A 295 3.27 -4.86 13.53
CA MET A 295 2.95 -3.58 12.89
C MET A 295 3.88 -2.45 13.38
N ILE A 296 4.06 -2.31 14.70
CA ILE A 296 4.93 -1.28 15.30
C ILE A 296 6.39 -1.49 14.92
N ARG A 297 6.89 -2.73 15.00
CA ARG A 297 8.26 -3.08 14.62
C ARG A 297 8.53 -2.80 13.15
N THR A 298 7.57 -3.10 12.28
CA THR A 298 7.66 -2.85 10.83
C THR A 298 7.62 -1.36 10.50
N ALA A 299 6.71 -0.62 11.11
CA ALA A 299 6.61 0.83 10.91
C ALA A 299 7.89 1.54 11.37
N ARG A 300 8.38 1.20 12.56
CA ARG A 300 9.62 1.77 13.12
C ARG A 300 10.81 1.61 12.18
N TYR A 301 11.05 0.39 11.71
CA TYR A 301 12.15 0.12 10.79
C TYR A 301 11.99 0.89 9.47
N ARG A 302 10.81 0.80 8.83
CA ARG A 302 10.59 1.46 7.53
C ARG A 302 10.75 2.98 7.59
N ILE A 303 10.20 3.60 8.63
CA ILE A 303 10.25 5.05 8.83
C ILE A 303 11.68 5.50 9.14
N SER A 304 12.42 4.77 9.99
CA SER A 304 13.82 5.10 10.30
C SER A 304 14.76 5.06 9.09
N CYS A 305 14.38 4.34 8.02
CA CYS A 305 15.12 4.27 6.77
C CYS A 305 14.72 5.36 5.78
N MET A 306 13.77 6.24 6.10
CA MET A 306 13.34 7.34 5.25
C MET A 306 13.95 8.66 5.71
N THR A 307 14.42 9.45 4.75
CA THR A 307 14.98 10.78 4.98
C THR A 307 14.47 11.74 3.90
N LEU A 308 14.17 12.97 4.30
CA LEU A 308 13.86 14.08 3.41
C LEU A 308 15.14 14.90 3.20
N MET A 309 15.52 15.10 1.94
CA MET A 309 16.59 16.01 1.56
C MET A 309 15.97 17.34 1.15
N THR A 310 16.23 18.39 1.91
CA THR A 310 15.69 19.73 1.66
C THR A 310 16.80 20.71 1.27
N VAL A 311 16.37 21.86 0.76
CA VAL A 311 17.18 23.08 0.62
C VAL A 311 17.47 23.62 2.04
N PRO A 312 18.49 24.48 2.25
CA PRO A 312 18.92 24.88 3.59
C PRO A 312 17.81 25.42 4.51
N ASP A 313 16.74 26.01 3.97
CA ASP A 313 15.58 26.46 4.74
C ASP A 313 14.29 25.70 4.35
N PRO A 314 14.03 24.54 4.98
CA PRO A 314 12.79 23.80 4.77
C PRO A 314 11.56 24.48 5.39
N GLU A 315 11.76 25.37 6.36
CA GLU A 315 10.65 26.03 7.05
C GLU A 315 10.05 27.12 6.16
N ALA A 316 10.87 27.87 5.43
CA ALA A 316 10.40 28.81 4.42
C ALA A 316 9.54 28.14 3.33
N PHE A 317 9.91 26.93 2.89
CA PHE A 317 9.10 26.19 1.91
C PHE A 317 7.72 25.82 2.49
N ILE A 318 7.68 25.31 3.73
CA ILE A 318 6.42 24.92 4.37
C ILE A 318 5.57 26.16 4.69
N ALA A 319 6.18 27.27 5.13
CA ALA A 319 5.50 28.52 5.39
C ALA A 319 4.88 29.11 4.11
N ALA A 320 5.62 29.12 3.01
CA ALA A 320 5.12 29.58 1.71
C ALA A 320 3.97 28.69 1.19
N GLU A 321 3.99 27.39 1.50
CA GLU A 321 2.92 26.48 1.14
C GLU A 321 1.69 26.65 2.06
N ALA A 322 1.90 26.96 3.34
CA ALA A 322 0.82 27.26 4.28
C ALA A 322 0.09 28.53 3.88
N GLU A 323 0.82 29.61 3.55
CA GLU A 323 0.26 30.89 3.10
C GLU A 323 -0.57 30.73 1.82
N LYS A 324 -0.06 29.98 0.83
CA LYS A 324 -0.81 29.66 -0.39
C LYS A 324 -2.07 28.84 -0.13
N ALA A 325 -1.99 27.86 0.76
CA ALA A 325 -3.12 27.03 1.11
C ALA A 325 -4.22 27.83 1.85
N ASP A 326 -3.81 28.77 2.71
CA ASP A 326 -4.73 29.66 3.43
C ASP A 326 -5.40 30.64 2.47
N ALA A 327 -4.64 31.27 1.58
CA ALA A 327 -5.16 32.19 0.56
C ALA A 327 -6.18 31.51 -0.38
N ILE A 328 -5.92 30.27 -0.82
CA ILE A 328 -6.88 29.49 -1.63
C ILE A 328 -8.13 29.13 -0.79
N GLY A 329 -7.94 28.85 0.50
CA GLY A 329 -9.04 28.56 1.42
C GLY A 329 -9.94 29.77 1.66
N GLU A 330 -9.35 30.95 1.78
CA GLU A 330 -10.03 32.24 1.92
C GLU A 330 -10.76 32.62 0.62
N GLU A 331 -10.10 32.53 -0.55
CA GLU A 331 -10.76 32.77 -1.85
C GLU A 331 -11.93 31.81 -2.12
N LEU A 332 -11.79 30.53 -1.77
CA LEU A 332 -12.90 29.57 -1.88
C LEU A 332 -14.00 29.82 -0.85
N GLY A 333 -13.66 30.31 0.34
CA GLY A 333 -14.61 30.74 1.37
C GLY A 333 -15.44 31.91 0.87
N ASP A 334 -14.78 32.93 0.33
CA ASP A 334 -15.42 34.12 -0.23
C ASP A 334 -16.29 33.79 -1.45
N LEU A 335 -15.84 32.89 -2.34
CA LEU A 335 -16.65 32.43 -3.49
C LEU A 335 -17.90 31.65 -3.05
N LEU A 336 -17.80 30.86 -1.98
CA LEU A 336 -18.95 30.12 -1.45
C LEU A 336 -19.92 31.07 -0.70
N ASP A 337 -19.41 32.09 0.01
CA ASP A 337 -20.25 33.10 0.65
C ASP A 337 -20.98 33.99 -0.37
N ILE A 338 -20.42 34.21 -1.57
CA ILE A 338 -21.08 34.91 -2.68
C ILE A 338 -22.23 34.09 -3.28
N ASP A 339 -22.14 32.75 -3.30
CA ASP A 339 -23.19 31.86 -3.84
C ASP A 339 -24.32 31.55 -2.84
N PHE A 340 -24.10 31.73 -1.53
CA PHE A 340 -25.14 31.59 -0.50
C PHE A 340 -25.74 32.93 -0.04
N GLY A 341 -25.24 34.05 -0.58
CA GLY A 341 -25.67 35.42 -0.30
C GLY A 341 -26.61 36.01 -1.37
N LEU A 342 -27.59 35.25 -1.89
CA LEU A 342 -28.73 35.77 -2.65
C LEU A 342 -30.02 34.99 -2.36
#